data_AF-A0A961LXR3-F1
#
_entry.id   AF-A0A961LXR3-F1
#
_cell.length_a   1.000
_cell.length_b   1.000
_cell.length_c   1.000
_cell.angle_alpha   90.00
_cell.angle_beta   90.00
_cell.angle_gamma   90.00
#
_symmetry.space_group_name_H-M   'P 1'
#
loop_
_entity.id
_entity.type
_entity.pdbx_description
1 polymer ?
#
loop_
_entity_poly.entity_id
_entity_poly.type
_entity_poly.pdbx_seq_one_letter_code
_entity_poly.pdbx_strand_id
1 'polypeptide(L)'
;KGPDTVIAAPDGRTALQAATGARRVPWLATAGAGDVLAGLIAGLLARGMAPFEAACAAAWIHVEAAVILGPGLIAEDLPEALPRVLRALA
;
A
#
# COMPACT_ATOMS: atom_id res chain seq x y z
N LYS A 1 0.78 10.85 -0.93
CA LYS A 1 1.55 9.61 -0.68
C LYS A 1 3.02 9.96 -0.50
N GLY A 2 3.74 9.23 0.36
CA GLY A 2 5.14 9.43 0.67
C GLY A 2 5.59 8.44 1.76
N PRO A 3 6.75 8.65 2.39
CA PRO A 3 7.15 7.90 3.58
C PRO A 3 6.07 7.92 4.67
N ASP A 4 5.36 9.04 4.77
CA ASP A 4 4.13 9.19 5.54
C ASP A 4 2.98 9.45 4.56
N THR A 5 2.11 8.46 4.40
CA THR A 5 0.92 8.56 3.55
C THR A 5 -0.31 8.82 4.42
N VAL A 6 -0.85 10.03 4.32
CA VAL A 6 -2.12 10.43 4.95
C VAL A 6 -3.29 10.01 4.05
N ILE A 7 -4.25 9.31 4.64
CA ILE A 7 -5.55 8.99 4.04
C ILE A 7 -6.61 9.81 4.79
N ALA A 8 -7.34 10.67 4.08
CA ALA A 8 -8.37 11.53 4.66
C ALA A 8 -9.71 11.27 3.96
N ALA A 9 -10.76 10.99 4.73
CA ALA A 9 -12.12 10.91 4.25
C ALA A 9 -12.84 12.27 4.41
N PRO A 10 -13.85 12.56 3.57
CA PRO A 10 -14.60 13.82 3.64
C PRO A 10 -15.47 13.94 4.91
N ASP A 11 -15.72 12.83 5.60
CA ASP A 11 -16.45 12.79 6.88
C ASP A 11 -15.58 13.14 8.11
N GLY A 12 -14.33 13.55 7.88
CA GLY A 12 -13.39 13.95 8.92
C GLY A 12 -12.53 12.80 9.46
N ARG A 13 -12.75 11.56 9.04
CA ARG A 13 -11.83 10.45 9.40
C ARG A 13 -10.48 10.66 8.73
N THR A 14 -9.42 10.37 9.48
CA THR A 14 -8.04 10.41 8.98
C THR A 14 -7.28 9.20 9.48
N ALA A 15 -6.40 8.68 8.63
CA ALA A 15 -5.48 7.61 8.94
C ALA A 15 -4.09 7.95 8.39
N LEU A 16 -3.06 7.43 9.06
CA LEU A 16 -1.67 7.60 8.67
C LEU A 16 -1.06 6.22 8.43
N GLN A 17 -0.60 5.96 7.21
CA GLN A 17 0.37 4.93 6.96
C GLN A 17 1.76 5.57 7.10
N ALA A 18 2.49 5.23 8.17
CA ALA A 18 3.88 5.60 8.35
C ALA A 18 4.82 4.44 7.96
N ALA A 19 5.61 4.65 6.91
CA ALA A 19 6.68 3.77 6.44
C ALA A 19 8.03 4.31 6.96
N THR A 20 8.15 4.36 8.29
CA THR A 20 9.31 4.92 9.01
C THR A 20 9.93 3.87 9.94
N GLY A 21 11.08 4.19 10.53
CA GLY A 21 11.81 3.28 11.43
C GLY A 21 12.14 1.94 10.76
N ALA A 22 11.78 0.84 11.42
CA ALA A 22 12.03 -0.51 10.92
C ALA A 22 11.25 -0.88 9.65
N ARG A 23 10.18 -0.15 9.31
CA ARG A 23 9.36 -0.36 8.09
C ARG A 23 9.68 0.64 6.98
N ARG A 24 10.85 1.28 7.05
CA ARG A 24 11.25 2.26 6.04
C ARG A 24 11.58 1.57 4.72
N VAL A 25 10.83 1.91 3.68
CA VAL A 25 10.93 1.33 2.32
C VAL A 25 11.25 2.39 1.26
N PRO A 26 12.44 3.00 1.26
CA PRO A 26 12.78 4.08 0.32
C PRO A 26 12.73 3.64 -1.15
N TRP A 27 12.92 2.34 -1.42
CA TRP A 27 12.83 1.74 -2.75
C TRP A 27 11.40 1.74 -3.33
N LEU A 28 10.39 2.07 -2.54
CA LEU A 28 9.03 2.34 -3.03
C LEU A 28 8.94 3.64 -3.85
N ALA A 29 9.96 4.51 -3.79
CA ALA A 29 10.07 5.72 -4.59
C ALA A 29 10.51 5.43 -6.04
N THR A 30 9.94 4.39 -6.65
CA THR A 30 10.12 4.05 -8.07
C THR A 30 8.92 4.52 -8.90
N ALA A 31 9.15 4.77 -10.19
CA ALA A 31 8.07 5.08 -11.13
C ALA A 31 7.10 3.88 -11.22
N GLY A 32 5.80 4.16 -11.38
CA GLY A 32 4.77 3.11 -11.45
C GLY A 32 4.24 2.60 -10.10
N ALA A 33 4.97 2.77 -8.98
CA ALA A 33 4.49 2.33 -7.67
C ALA A 33 3.18 3.03 -7.24
N GLY A 34 2.97 4.26 -7.70
CA GLY A 34 1.69 4.97 -7.51
C GLY A 34 0.52 4.31 -8.24
N ASP A 35 0.76 3.78 -9.44
CA ASP A 35 -0.26 3.13 -10.26
C ASP A 35 -0.65 1.79 -9.66
N VAL A 36 0.32 1.04 -9.12
CA VAL A 36 0.06 -0.17 -8.34
C VAL A 36 -0.80 0.13 -7.12
N LEU A 37 -0.46 1.16 -6.34
CA LEU A 37 -1.28 1.58 -5.20
C LEU A 37 -2.72 1.92 -5.63
N ALA A 38 -2.90 2.65 -6.72
CA ALA A 38 -4.23 2.96 -7.24
C ALA A 38 -5.01 1.70 -7.65
N GLY A 39 -4.33 0.74 -8.31
CA GLY A 39 -4.90 -0.56 -8.68
C GLY A 39 -5.32 -1.39 -7.46
N LEU A 40 -4.53 -1.38 -6.38
CA LEU A 40 -4.89 -2.03 -5.12
C LEU A 40 -6.16 -1.44 -4.50
N ILE A 41 -6.25 -0.11 -4.45
CA ILE A 41 -7.44 0.59 -3.95
C ILE A 41 -8.66 0.18 -4.79
N ALA A 42 -8.54 0.26 -6.12
CA ALA A 42 -9.62 -0.10 -7.04
C ALA A 42 -10.04 -1.58 -6.90
N GLY A 43 -9.09 -2.50 -6.75
CA GLY A 43 -9.36 -3.92 -6.53
C GLY A 43 -10.14 -4.17 -5.24
N LEU A 44 -9.77 -3.51 -4.13
CA LEU A 44 -10.49 -3.61 -2.86
C LEU A 44 -11.88 -3.00 -2.94
N LEU A 45 -12.04 -1.85 -3.60
CA LEU A 45 -13.34 -1.24 -3.89
C LEU A 45 -14.24 -2.20 -4.69
N ALA A 46 -13.70 -2.84 -5.73
CA ALA A 46 -14.42 -3.81 -6.55
C ALA A 46 -14.88 -5.06 -5.77
N ARG A 47 -14.26 -5.34 -4.61
CA ARG A 47 -14.67 -6.39 -3.67
C ARG A 47 -15.70 -5.92 -2.64
N GLY A 48 -16.19 -4.68 -2.73
CA GLY A 48 -17.20 -4.11 -1.85
C GLY A 48 -16.65 -3.47 -0.58
N MET A 49 -15.33 -3.27 -0.48
CA MET A 49 -14.74 -2.55 0.65
C MET A 49 -15.12 -1.07 0.58
N ALA A 50 -15.47 -0.46 1.71
CA ALA A 50 -15.77 0.96 1.77
C ALA A 50 -14.53 1.82 1.41
N PRO A 51 -14.68 3.01 0.81
CA PRO A 51 -13.56 3.71 0.18
C PRO A 51 -12.42 4.11 1.12
N PHE A 52 -12.74 4.52 2.35
CA PHE A 52 -11.72 4.90 3.32
C PHE A 52 -10.90 3.68 3.76
N GLU A 53 -11.59 2.58 4.04
CA GLU A 53 -11.02 1.30 4.44
C GLU A 53 -10.16 0.71 3.31
N ALA A 54 -10.64 0.78 2.06
CA ALA A 54 -9.88 0.34 0.88
C ALA A 54 -8.58 1.13 0.71
N ALA A 55 -8.63 2.45 0.86
CA ALA A 55 -7.44 3.29 0.80
C ALA A 55 -6.44 2.97 1.92
N CYS A 56 -6.92 2.76 3.16
CA CYS A 56 -6.08 2.40 4.29
C CYS A 56 -5.42 1.03 4.10
N ALA A 57 -6.20 0.02 3.73
CA ALA A 57 -5.71 -1.34 3.52
C ALA A 57 -4.72 -1.40 2.36
N ALA A 58 -5.02 -0.76 1.22
CA ALA A 58 -4.11 -0.70 0.09
C ALA A 58 -2.78 -0.03 0.44
N ALA A 59 -2.80 1.11 1.14
CA ALA A 59 -1.60 1.80 1.56
C ALA A 59 -0.72 0.92 2.48
N TRP A 60 -1.34 0.17 3.40
CA TRP A 60 -0.63 -0.77 4.26
C TRP A 60 -0.05 -1.96 3.47
N ILE A 61 -0.86 -2.61 2.63
CA ILE A 61 -0.44 -3.75 1.79
C ILE A 61 0.72 -3.35 0.87
N HIS A 62 0.66 -2.16 0.29
CA HIS A 62 1.68 -1.63 -0.60
C HIS A 62 3.05 -1.46 0.10
N VAL A 63 3.05 -1.04 1.36
CA VAL A 63 4.28 -0.96 2.19
C VAL A 63 4.77 -2.35 2.57
N GLU A 64 3.88 -3.26 2.96
CA GLU A 64 4.27 -4.64 3.32
C GLU A 64 4.86 -5.41 2.13
N ALA A 65 4.29 -5.25 0.94
CA ALA A 65 4.86 -5.79 -0.29
C ALA A 65 6.31 -5.30 -0.48
N ALA A 66 6.54 -4.01 -0.26
CA ALA A 66 7.88 -3.45 -0.37
C ALA A 66 8.84 -3.90 0.73
N VAL A 67 8.36 -4.13 1.97
CA VAL A 67 9.17 -4.71 3.05
C VAL A 67 9.63 -6.12 2.67
N ILE A 68 8.75 -6.92 2.07
CA ILE A 68 9.05 -8.28 1.62
C ILE A 68 10.07 -8.30 0.48
N LEU A 69 9.92 -7.41 -0.50
CA LEU A 69 10.75 -7.37 -1.71
C LEU A 69 12.13 -6.76 -1.44
N GLY A 70 12.20 -5.73 -0.61
CA GLY A 70 13.45 -5.08 -0.24
C GLY A 70 14.06 -4.18 -1.33
N PRO A 71 15.34 -3.78 -1.15
CA PRO A 71 16.04 -2.89 -2.07
C PRO A 71 16.12 -3.45 -3.50
N GLY A 72 15.92 -2.58 -4.49
CA GLY A 72 16.02 -2.95 -5.91
C GLY A 72 14.70 -3.33 -6.58
N LEU A 73 13.59 -3.35 -5.84
CA LEU A 73 12.28 -3.60 -6.44
C LEU A 73 11.90 -2.57 -7.51
N ILE A 74 11.18 -3.05 -8.53
CA ILE A 74 10.46 -2.22 -9.50
C ILE A 74 8.95 -2.30 -9.21
N ALA A 75 8.15 -1.44 -9.84
CA ALA A 75 6.72 -1.38 -9.57
C ALA A 75 6.02 -2.71 -9.89
N GLU A 76 6.45 -3.38 -10.96
CA GLU A 76 5.91 -4.65 -11.45
C GLU A 76 6.12 -5.82 -10.47
N ASP A 77 7.06 -5.70 -9.52
CA ASP A 77 7.29 -6.72 -8.50
C ASP A 77 6.20 -6.67 -7.39
N LEU A 78 5.59 -5.51 -7.17
CA LEU A 78 4.66 -5.29 -6.05
C LEU A 78 3.40 -6.19 -6.14
N PRO A 79 2.73 -6.35 -7.30
CA PRO A 79 1.61 -7.29 -7.43
C PRO A 79 1.99 -8.74 -7.10
N GLU A 80 3.19 -9.17 -7.47
CA GLU A 80 3.67 -10.55 -7.23
C GLU A 80 3.86 -10.85 -5.74
N ALA A 81 4.12 -9.82 -4.91
CA ALA A 81 4.21 -9.97 -3.46
C ALA A 81 2.85 -10.08 -2.75
N LEU A 82 1.74 -9.69 -3.40
CA LEU A 82 0.41 -9.65 -2.76
C LEU A 82 -0.05 -10.98 -2.18
N PRO A 83 0.07 -12.13 -2.88
CA PRO A 83 -0.35 -13.40 -2.30
C PRO A 83 0.39 -13.73 -1.00
N ARG A 84 1.65 -13.33 -0.87
CA ARG A 84 2.43 -13.52 0.37
C ARG A 84 1.96 -12.59 1.48
N VAL A 85 1.71 -11.31 1.18
CA VAL A 85 1.15 -10.36 2.16
C VAL A 85 -0.20 -10.84 2.67
N LEU A 86 -1.11 -11.21 1.76
CA LEU A 86 -2.47 -11.63 2.12
C LEU A 86 -2.50 -12.94 2.92
N ARG A 87 -1.62 -13.89 2.62
CA ARG A 87 -1.49 -15.13 3.42
C ARG A 87 -1.02 -14.88 4.86
N ALA A 88 -0.24 -13.82 5.09
CA ALA A 88 0.23 -13.48 6.43
C ALA A 88 -0.86 -12.84 7.32
N LEU A 89 -2.02 -12.48 6.75
CA LEU A 89 -3.16 -11.91 7.47
C LEU A 89 -4.21 -12.96 7.89
N ALA A 90 -4.10 -14.19 7.39
CA ALA A 90 -5.00 -15.30 7.69
C ALA A 90 -4.47 -16.15 8.84
#